data_AF-A0A2H1GSZ1-F1
#
_entry.id   AF-A0A2H1GSZ1-F1
#
_cell.length_a   1.000
_cell.length_b   1.000
_cell.length_c   1.000
_cell.angle_alpha   90.00
_cell.angle_beta   90.00
_cell.angle_gamma   90.00
#
_symmetry.space_group_name_H-M   'P 1'
#
loop_
_entity.id
_entity.type
_entity.pdbx_description
1 polymer ?
#
loop_
_entity_poly.entity_id
_entity_poly.type
_entity_poly.pdbx_seq_one_letter_code
_entity_poly.pdbx_strand_id
1 'polypeptide(L)'
;MRLLERGPSLGDFTLRTFEDKVPEYAILSHTWLDDPEEVKFLDILENTGQTKNGYQKIQLCADFASKRGLRYIWVDTCCIDKRDGTELAEALASMYRWYQNSSVCYVYLSDVSYDEDQAHAVSSTPVWEAAFRQSKWFTRGWTLQELLAPKVVRFYSAEGIYLGSKASLLRCIHEITGIPQVALQGEPLATFRVSDRLSWARDRRTKRREDRAYCLLGIFDTFMPIIYGEGDHAFVRLREETAKQIAESERHHERRTKLTYALHSLPISPSAAFDSRQQQGRDTCLEGTRSVLLQDIVAWADGPRGSIYWLNGAAGGGKSTIARTVAKMFHDRGSLGGSFFFNKGGGDASKAGRLFSTLASHLASRVHPLRSHICNAIEEFQTRTQQTIHDQCEHLIIRPLSQLDRDISPFTVVLVIDALDECESDQDIGIIVRLLPRVAELSNIRLRIFITSRPEVFARFAPQRTSLAGCDDQVFSNVAPTLVDKDLSLYFEASFSTVREEFGLVPSWPGGRTMAKLVELSNGSFISASTACLAIRDGGCEALDRITRLTDDQRSEAGPRTHLDRIYEAMLRDAVPSESDHHARVDFCQQLRRLLGTIAIAYSPMTARSLATLLALIIRR
;
A
#
# COMPACT_ATOMS: atom_id res chain seq x y z
N MET A 1 15.27 -28.76 15.93
CA MET A 1 14.69 -30.02 15.39
C MET A 1 15.78 -31.08 15.26
N ARG A 2 15.51 -32.33 15.65
CA ARG A 2 16.43 -33.47 15.45
C ARG A 2 15.95 -34.38 14.33
N LEU A 3 16.85 -34.82 13.45
CA LEU A 3 16.58 -35.72 12.33
C LEU A 3 17.47 -36.96 12.41
N LEU A 4 17.00 -38.07 11.85
CA LEU A 4 17.80 -39.26 11.60
C LEU A 4 18.46 -39.18 10.23
N GLU A 5 19.75 -39.46 10.21
CA GLU A 5 20.57 -39.61 9.02
C GLU A 5 20.94 -41.08 8.86
N ARG A 6 20.75 -41.63 7.65
CA ARG A 6 21.20 -42.99 7.34
C ARG A 6 22.73 -43.02 7.18
N GLY A 7 23.38 -43.90 7.92
CA GLY A 7 24.81 -44.16 7.82
C GLY A 7 25.21 -44.94 6.55
N PRO A 8 26.52 -45.12 6.32
CA PRO A 8 27.04 -45.84 5.15
C PRO A 8 26.75 -47.36 5.18
N SER A 9 26.57 -47.93 6.37
CA SER A 9 26.17 -49.33 6.59
C SER A 9 24.66 -49.49 6.49
N LEU A 10 24.21 -50.65 5.96
CA LEU A 10 22.80 -50.98 5.90
C LEU A 10 22.25 -51.15 7.33
N GLY A 11 21.47 -50.18 7.80
CA GLY A 11 20.85 -50.22 9.12
C GLY A 11 21.59 -49.46 10.22
N ASP A 12 22.48 -48.53 9.92
CA ASP A 12 22.99 -47.57 10.90
C ASP A 12 22.24 -46.23 10.78
N PHE A 13 21.79 -45.67 11.90
CA PHE A 13 21.18 -44.35 11.98
C PHE A 13 21.93 -43.45 12.95
N THR A 14 22.08 -42.18 12.60
CA THR A 14 22.69 -41.18 13.47
C THR A 14 21.76 -39.98 13.63
N LEU A 15 21.64 -39.46 14.85
CA LEU A 15 20.83 -38.28 15.15
C LEU A 15 21.63 -36.99 14.86
N ARG A 16 20.99 -36.04 14.19
CA ARG A 16 21.53 -34.72 13.86
C ARG A 16 20.58 -33.62 14.32
N THR A 17 21.09 -32.63 15.05
CA THR A 17 20.30 -31.47 15.52
C THR A 17 20.49 -30.28 14.59
N PHE A 18 19.39 -29.59 14.28
CA PHE A 18 19.34 -28.38 13.46
C PHE A 18 18.52 -27.30 14.17
N GLU A 19 19.05 -26.08 14.27
CA GLU A 19 18.40 -24.94 14.91
C GLU A 19 17.67 -24.05 13.89
N ASP A 20 18.38 -23.41 12.95
CA ASP A 20 17.78 -22.44 12.00
C ASP A 20 17.55 -22.97 10.58
N LYS A 21 18.51 -23.75 10.04
CA LYS A 21 18.48 -24.27 8.67
C LYS A 21 18.24 -25.77 8.67
N VAL A 22 16.97 -26.15 8.82
CA VAL A 22 16.56 -27.56 8.72
C VAL A 22 16.64 -27.99 7.24
N PRO A 23 17.40 -29.05 6.90
CA PRO A 23 17.48 -29.56 5.52
C PRO A 23 16.15 -30.17 5.07
N GLU A 24 16.01 -30.54 3.80
CA GLU A 24 14.86 -31.34 3.36
C GLU A 24 14.86 -32.72 4.02
N TYR A 25 13.69 -33.20 4.43
CA TYR A 25 13.51 -34.48 5.12
C TYR A 25 12.18 -35.14 4.76
N ALA A 26 12.15 -36.47 4.87
CA ALA A 26 10.90 -37.23 4.95
C ALA A 26 10.44 -37.36 6.40
N ILE A 27 9.15 -37.50 6.63
CA ILE A 27 8.58 -37.72 7.97
C ILE A 27 7.80 -39.03 8.00
N LEU A 28 7.97 -39.83 9.06
CA LEU A 28 7.21 -41.06 9.27
C LEU A 28 5.99 -40.77 10.15
N SER A 29 4.83 -41.23 9.70
CA SER A 29 3.60 -41.31 10.46
C SER A 29 3.23 -42.78 10.65
N HIS A 30 2.98 -43.20 11.90
CA HIS A 30 2.72 -44.60 12.23
C HIS A 30 1.94 -44.74 13.53
N THR A 31 1.41 -45.94 13.77
CA THR A 31 0.90 -46.33 15.09
C THR A 31 2.02 -46.97 15.89
N TRP A 32 2.23 -46.53 17.14
CA TRP A 32 3.28 -47.10 17.99
C TRP A 32 2.97 -48.55 18.33
N LEU A 33 4.02 -49.37 18.37
CA LEU A 33 4.01 -50.71 18.95
C LEU A 33 4.06 -50.60 20.48
N ASP A 34 3.71 -51.70 21.15
CA ASP A 34 3.83 -51.79 22.60
C ASP A 34 5.30 -51.96 23.02
N ASP A 35 5.65 -51.51 24.22
CA ASP A 35 6.99 -51.74 24.77
C ASP A 35 7.19 -53.23 25.06
N PRO A 36 8.37 -53.82 24.80
CA PRO A 36 9.64 -53.16 24.44
C PRO A 36 9.91 -53.01 22.92
N GLU A 37 8.94 -53.31 22.06
CA GLU A 37 9.10 -53.45 20.60
C GLU A 37 9.25 -52.13 19.85
N GLU A 38 8.87 -51.00 20.47
CA GLU A 38 9.02 -49.67 19.88
C GLU A 38 10.45 -49.13 20.03
N VAL A 39 10.98 -48.56 18.96
CA VAL A 39 12.32 -47.94 18.96
C VAL A 39 12.22 -46.52 19.49
N LYS A 40 12.99 -46.23 20.54
CA LYS A 40 13.04 -44.96 21.25
C LYS A 40 14.36 -44.24 20.99
N PHE A 41 14.45 -42.99 21.46
CA PHE A 41 15.64 -42.15 21.33
C PHE A 41 16.93 -42.82 21.81
N LEU A 42 16.91 -43.45 22.99
CA LEU A 42 18.08 -44.17 23.53
C LEU A 42 18.50 -45.36 22.67
N ASP A 43 17.55 -46.07 22.06
CA ASP A 43 17.87 -47.25 21.26
C ASP A 43 18.67 -46.89 20.00
N ILE A 44 18.50 -45.66 19.48
CA ILE A 44 19.32 -45.12 18.37
C ILE A 44 20.69 -44.68 18.89
N LEU A 45 20.78 -44.05 20.06
CA LEU A 45 22.06 -43.63 20.63
C LEU A 45 22.96 -44.80 21.01
N GLU A 46 22.36 -45.86 21.54
CA GLU A 46 23.07 -47.05 22.04
C GLU A 46 23.20 -48.15 20.97
N ASN A 47 22.65 -47.94 19.76
CA ASN A 47 22.58 -48.91 18.67
C ASN A 47 21.91 -50.24 19.06
N THR A 48 20.95 -50.21 19.99
CA THR A 48 20.18 -51.38 20.44
C THR A 48 18.84 -51.52 19.72
N GLY A 49 18.46 -50.54 18.89
CA GLY A 49 17.16 -50.53 18.19
C GLY A 49 16.99 -51.63 17.14
N GLN A 50 18.09 -52.15 16.57
CA GLN A 50 18.04 -53.11 15.44
C GLN A 50 17.35 -54.43 15.80
N THR A 51 17.31 -54.81 17.08
CA THR A 51 16.68 -56.05 17.55
C THR A 51 15.18 -55.89 17.79
N LYS A 52 14.61 -54.69 17.65
CA LYS A 52 13.21 -54.39 17.93
C LYS A 52 12.37 -54.43 16.66
N ASN A 53 11.15 -54.94 16.74
CA ASN A 53 10.24 -54.98 15.58
C ASN A 53 9.93 -53.58 15.02
N GLY A 54 9.91 -52.55 15.87
CA GLY A 54 9.73 -51.16 15.46
C GLY A 54 10.84 -50.59 14.57
N TYR A 55 11.96 -51.31 14.40
CA TYR A 55 13.07 -50.88 13.55
C TYR A 55 12.71 -50.91 12.05
N GLN A 56 11.91 -51.89 11.65
CA GLN A 56 11.55 -52.13 10.24
C GLN A 56 10.91 -50.90 9.58
N LYS A 57 9.96 -50.24 10.26
CA LYS A 57 9.30 -49.03 9.73
C LYS A 57 10.25 -47.84 9.56
N ILE A 58 11.29 -47.74 10.40
CA ILE A 58 12.31 -46.69 10.30
C ILE A 58 13.19 -46.97 9.07
N GLN A 59 13.61 -48.22 8.88
CA GLN A 59 14.36 -48.64 7.69
C GLN A 59 13.57 -48.41 6.40
N LEU A 60 12.31 -48.84 6.35
CA LEU A 60 11.44 -48.61 5.19
C LEU A 60 11.29 -47.12 4.87
N CYS A 61 11.06 -46.29 5.89
CA CYS A 61 11.01 -44.83 5.72
C CYS A 61 12.30 -44.27 5.11
N ALA A 62 13.46 -44.70 5.62
CA ALA A 62 14.77 -44.29 5.11
C ALA A 62 15.00 -44.75 3.66
N ASP A 63 14.59 -45.97 3.31
CA ASP A 63 14.67 -46.48 1.95
C ASP A 63 13.78 -45.68 0.99
N PHE A 64 12.55 -45.35 1.40
CA PHE A 64 11.65 -44.53 0.61
C PHE A 64 12.15 -43.09 0.46
N ALA A 65 12.74 -42.51 1.52
CA ALA A 65 13.35 -41.18 1.50
C ALA A 65 14.54 -41.14 0.53
N SER A 66 15.44 -42.13 0.60
CA SER A 66 16.62 -42.23 -0.25
C SER A 66 16.27 -42.33 -1.75
N LYS A 67 15.22 -43.09 -2.11
CA LYS A 67 14.69 -43.15 -3.48
C LYS A 67 14.24 -41.79 -4.04
N ARG A 68 14.00 -40.80 -3.18
CA ARG A 68 13.67 -39.41 -3.54
C ARG A 68 14.82 -38.42 -3.33
N GLY A 69 16.03 -38.91 -3.06
CA GLY A 69 17.20 -38.07 -2.80
C GLY A 69 17.20 -37.40 -1.42
N LEU A 70 16.32 -37.82 -0.50
CA LEU A 70 16.27 -37.27 0.85
C LEU A 70 17.24 -38.03 1.77
N ARG A 71 18.18 -37.29 2.38
CA ARG A 71 19.19 -37.84 3.30
C ARG A 71 18.66 -38.02 4.72
N TYR A 72 17.66 -37.22 5.10
CA TYR A 72 17.18 -37.15 6.47
C TYR A 72 15.74 -37.63 6.58
N ILE A 73 15.43 -38.31 7.68
CA ILE A 73 14.07 -38.65 8.07
C ILE A 73 13.77 -38.18 9.49
N TRP A 74 12.49 -37.95 9.79
CA TRP A 74 12.02 -37.67 11.14
C TRP A 74 11.03 -38.74 11.60
N VAL A 75 11.16 -39.17 12.85
CA VAL A 75 10.32 -40.18 13.50
C VAL A 75 10.09 -39.77 14.95
N ASP A 76 8.84 -39.58 15.36
CA ASP A 76 8.47 -39.04 16.68
C ASP A 76 8.93 -39.92 17.87
N THR A 77 9.11 -41.21 17.66
CA THR A 77 9.51 -42.16 18.72
C THR A 77 10.98 -42.06 19.08
N CYS A 78 11.86 -41.72 18.13
CA CYS A 78 13.30 -41.70 18.34
C CYS A 78 14.02 -40.40 17.97
N CYS A 79 13.36 -39.44 17.31
CA CYS A 79 13.90 -38.10 17.09
C CYS A 79 13.67 -37.14 18.28
N ILE A 80 12.78 -37.49 19.22
CA ILE A 80 12.47 -36.69 20.42
C ILE A 80 12.99 -37.43 21.65
N ASP A 81 13.76 -36.77 22.52
CA ASP A 81 14.02 -37.30 23.87
C ASP A 81 12.83 -37.04 24.79
N LYS A 82 11.94 -38.02 24.89
CA LYS A 82 10.73 -37.94 25.71
C LYS A 82 11.00 -37.92 27.22
N ARG A 83 12.25 -38.08 27.65
CA ARG A 83 12.67 -37.95 29.05
C ARG A 83 12.92 -36.50 29.44
N ASP A 84 13.26 -35.66 28.46
CA ASP A 84 13.38 -34.22 28.62
C ASP A 84 11.99 -33.60 28.44
N GLY A 85 11.42 -33.10 29.55
CA GLY A 85 10.09 -32.49 29.54
C GLY A 85 10.04 -31.18 28.73
N THR A 86 11.14 -30.43 28.68
CA THR A 86 11.24 -29.18 27.92
C THR A 86 11.26 -29.49 26.43
N GLU A 87 12.11 -30.42 26.01
CA GLU A 87 12.16 -30.85 24.61
C GLU A 87 10.84 -31.47 24.16
N LEU A 88 10.23 -32.31 24.99
CA LEU A 88 8.94 -32.91 24.68
C LEU A 88 7.88 -31.83 24.47
N ALA A 89 7.79 -30.82 25.35
CA ALA A 89 6.83 -29.74 25.21
C ALA A 89 7.07 -28.93 23.92
N GLU A 90 8.32 -28.58 23.62
CA GLU A 90 8.70 -27.87 22.39
C GLU A 90 8.34 -28.69 21.15
N ALA A 91 8.62 -29.99 21.18
CA ALA A 91 8.34 -30.89 20.09
C ALA A 91 6.84 -31.01 19.81
N LEU A 92 6.03 -31.24 20.85
CA LEU A 92 4.58 -31.34 20.70
C LEU A 92 3.96 -30.03 20.18
N ALA A 93 4.45 -28.88 20.62
CA ALA A 93 4.03 -27.57 20.10
C ALA A 93 4.45 -27.35 18.63
N SER A 94 5.54 -27.99 18.18
CA SER A 94 6.12 -27.81 16.84
C SER A 94 5.73 -28.88 15.83
N MET A 95 5.18 -30.02 16.26
CA MET A 95 4.93 -31.20 15.42
C MET A 95 4.13 -30.87 14.16
N TYR A 96 3.04 -30.10 14.28
CA TYR A 96 2.23 -29.72 13.11
C TYR A 96 3.08 -29.03 12.04
N ARG A 97 3.94 -28.08 12.45
CA ARG A 97 4.85 -27.36 11.54
C ARG A 97 5.90 -28.29 10.95
N TRP A 98 6.40 -29.26 11.70
CA TRP A 98 7.34 -30.26 11.18
C TRP A 98 6.68 -31.15 10.12
N TYR A 99 5.45 -31.61 10.35
CA TYR A 99 4.68 -32.31 9.32
C TYR A 99 4.41 -31.44 8.09
N GLN A 100 4.03 -30.18 8.29
CA GLN A 100 3.76 -29.22 7.22
C GLN A 100 4.99 -28.95 6.34
N ASN A 101 6.17 -28.87 6.95
CA ASN A 101 7.43 -28.55 6.28
C ASN A 101 8.18 -29.76 5.74
N SER A 102 7.71 -30.98 6.02
CA SER A 102 8.30 -32.19 5.45
C SER A 102 8.14 -32.24 3.92
N SER A 103 9.14 -32.78 3.21
CA SER A 103 9.06 -32.97 1.76
C SER A 103 8.03 -34.05 1.40
N VAL A 104 7.88 -35.06 2.26
CA VAL A 104 6.90 -36.14 2.13
C VAL A 104 6.64 -36.78 3.49
N CYS A 105 5.37 -37.06 3.77
CA CYS A 105 4.93 -37.89 4.89
C CYS A 105 4.67 -39.31 4.40
N TYR A 106 5.40 -40.27 4.95
CA TYR A 106 5.18 -41.70 4.73
C TYR A 106 4.33 -42.25 5.87
N VAL A 107 3.17 -42.80 5.53
CA VAL A 107 2.28 -43.46 6.48
C VAL A 107 2.51 -44.96 6.39
N TYR A 108 2.99 -45.56 7.47
CA TYR A 108 3.18 -47.00 7.60
C TYR A 108 1.99 -47.61 8.38
N LEU A 109 1.25 -48.50 7.71
CA LEU A 109 0.06 -49.16 8.25
C LEU A 109 0.39 -50.62 8.60
N SER A 110 0.80 -50.86 9.85
CA SER A 110 1.17 -52.21 10.32
C SER A 110 0.00 -53.20 10.37
N ASP A 111 -1.25 -52.71 10.27
CA ASP A 111 -2.48 -53.50 10.32
C ASP A 111 -3.17 -53.65 8.96
N VAL A 112 -2.50 -53.26 7.88
CA VAL A 112 -2.96 -53.44 6.50
C VAL A 112 -1.95 -54.32 5.78
N SER A 113 -2.36 -55.53 5.42
CA SER A 113 -1.54 -56.48 4.67
C SER A 113 -2.00 -56.52 3.20
N TYR A 114 -1.04 -56.73 2.30
CA TYR A 114 -1.27 -56.92 0.87
C TYR A 114 -1.10 -58.40 0.52
N ASP A 115 -2.19 -59.10 0.19
CA ASP A 115 -2.16 -60.50 -0.24
C ASP A 115 -2.13 -60.58 -1.78
N GLU A 116 -0.98 -60.98 -2.35
CA GLU A 116 -0.77 -61.11 -3.80
C GLU A 116 -1.68 -62.19 -4.42
N ASP A 117 -2.04 -63.24 -3.68
CA ASP A 117 -2.81 -64.38 -4.20
C ASP A 117 -4.29 -64.01 -4.45
N GLN A 118 -4.79 -62.94 -3.83
CA GLN A 118 -6.16 -62.43 -4.01
C GLN A 118 -6.28 -61.34 -5.09
N ALA A 119 -5.17 -60.86 -5.66
CA ALA A 119 -5.16 -59.79 -6.67
C ALA A 119 -5.79 -60.20 -8.02
N HIS A 120 -6.06 -61.49 -8.22
CA HIS A 120 -6.69 -62.04 -9.43
C HIS A 120 -8.23 -62.16 -9.36
N ALA A 121 -8.86 -61.78 -8.25
CA ALA A 121 -10.32 -61.73 -8.16
C ALA A 121 -10.87 -60.51 -8.93
N VAL A 122 -11.87 -60.72 -9.78
CA VAL A 122 -12.55 -59.71 -10.62
C VAL A 122 -13.41 -58.78 -9.76
N SER A 123 -12.79 -58.01 -8.86
CA SER A 123 -13.43 -56.96 -8.06
C SER A 123 -12.96 -55.58 -8.52
N SER A 124 -13.88 -54.62 -8.56
CA SER A 124 -13.58 -53.21 -8.88
C SER A 124 -12.89 -52.45 -7.74
N THR A 125 -12.78 -53.06 -6.55
CA THR A 125 -12.09 -52.50 -5.37
C THR A 125 -10.81 -53.28 -5.05
N PRO A 126 -9.68 -52.60 -4.73
CA PRO A 126 -8.45 -53.27 -4.31
C PRO A 126 -8.67 -54.09 -3.03
N VAL A 127 -8.08 -55.28 -2.96
CA VAL A 127 -8.22 -56.23 -1.83
C VAL A 127 -7.85 -55.58 -0.48
N TRP A 128 -6.86 -54.69 -0.48
CA TRP A 128 -6.40 -54.00 0.73
C TRP A 128 -7.33 -52.87 1.21
N GLU A 129 -8.28 -52.40 0.40
CA GLU A 129 -9.10 -51.20 0.71
C GLU A 129 -9.95 -51.42 1.97
N ALA A 130 -10.49 -52.63 2.18
CA ALA A 130 -11.27 -52.96 3.36
C ALA A 130 -10.44 -52.85 4.65
N ALA A 131 -9.21 -53.38 4.64
CA ALA A 131 -8.28 -53.27 5.77
C ALA A 131 -7.82 -51.82 5.99
N PHE A 132 -7.55 -51.09 4.91
CA PHE A 132 -7.21 -49.67 4.97
C PHE A 132 -8.29 -48.83 5.65
N ARG A 133 -9.57 -49.03 5.29
CA ARG A 133 -10.71 -48.34 5.92
C ARG A 133 -10.86 -48.64 7.42
N GLN A 134 -10.37 -49.80 7.87
CA GLN A 134 -10.43 -50.25 9.25
C GLN A 134 -9.13 -49.98 10.03
N SER A 135 -8.11 -49.41 9.39
CA SER A 135 -6.81 -49.21 10.02
C SER A 135 -6.93 -48.34 11.27
N LYS A 136 -6.28 -48.79 12.35
CA LYS A 136 -6.14 -48.08 13.62
C LYS A 136 -5.54 -46.70 13.42
N TRP A 137 -4.76 -46.47 12.37
CA TRP A 137 -4.15 -45.18 12.06
C TRP A 137 -5.20 -44.05 11.97
N PHE A 138 -6.37 -44.29 11.37
CA PHE A 138 -7.44 -43.29 11.28
C PHE A 138 -8.11 -42.97 12.63
N THR A 139 -7.92 -43.84 13.63
CA THR A 139 -8.52 -43.71 14.96
C THR A 139 -7.57 -43.10 15.99
N ARG A 140 -6.33 -42.76 15.64
CA ARG A 140 -5.37 -42.14 16.57
C ARG A 140 -5.49 -40.61 16.56
N GLY A 141 -5.38 -39.97 17.72
CA GLY A 141 -5.47 -38.51 17.84
C GLY A 141 -4.39 -37.78 17.03
N TRP A 142 -3.13 -38.12 17.30
CA TRP A 142 -1.96 -37.47 16.68
C TRP A 142 -1.93 -37.60 15.15
N THR A 143 -2.39 -38.71 14.57
CA THR A 143 -2.38 -38.90 13.10
C THR A 143 -3.30 -37.94 12.34
N LEU A 144 -4.16 -37.18 13.03
CA LEU A 144 -5.00 -36.15 12.41
C LEU A 144 -4.16 -35.03 11.82
N GLN A 145 -3.23 -34.48 12.61
CA GLN A 145 -2.32 -33.46 12.10
C GLN A 145 -1.33 -34.03 11.07
N GLU A 146 -0.97 -35.31 11.20
CA GLU A 146 -0.08 -36.01 10.25
C GLU A 146 -0.74 -36.23 8.89
N LEU A 147 -2.07 -36.25 8.84
CA LEU A 147 -2.88 -36.27 7.63
C LEU A 147 -3.03 -34.87 7.01
N LEU A 148 -3.35 -33.88 7.85
CA LEU A 148 -3.75 -32.54 7.43
C LEU A 148 -2.55 -31.64 7.09
N ALA A 149 -1.51 -31.66 7.92
CA ALA A 149 -0.40 -30.70 7.80
C ALA A 149 0.48 -30.93 6.57
N PRO A 150 0.92 -32.16 6.22
CA PRO A 150 1.81 -32.35 5.07
C PRO A 150 1.09 -32.13 3.74
N LYS A 151 1.82 -31.51 2.80
CA LYS A 151 1.36 -31.36 1.40
C LYS A 151 1.29 -32.71 0.69
N VAL A 152 2.25 -33.60 0.94
CA VAL A 152 2.34 -34.92 0.30
C VAL A 152 2.31 -36.01 1.37
N VAL A 153 1.32 -36.90 1.27
CA VAL A 153 1.17 -38.07 2.15
C VAL A 153 1.06 -39.33 1.29
N ARG A 154 1.80 -40.37 1.63
CA ARG A 154 1.84 -41.65 0.90
C ARG A 154 1.69 -42.82 1.86
N PHE A 155 0.75 -43.71 1.57
CA PHE A 155 0.38 -44.85 2.42
C PHE A 155 1.06 -46.13 1.94
N TYR A 156 1.55 -46.91 2.90
CA TYR A 156 2.20 -48.20 2.68
C TYR A 156 1.65 -49.27 3.64
N SER A 157 1.56 -50.51 3.15
CA SER A 157 1.18 -51.69 3.92
C SER A 157 2.27 -52.11 4.92
N ALA A 158 1.98 -53.13 5.73
CA ALA A 158 2.94 -53.74 6.65
C ALA A 158 4.16 -54.34 5.91
N GLU A 159 3.98 -54.80 4.68
CA GLU A 159 5.04 -55.35 3.82
C GLU A 159 5.81 -54.25 3.06
N GLY A 160 5.44 -52.97 3.22
CA GLY A 160 6.07 -51.86 2.51
C GLY A 160 5.55 -51.64 1.08
N ILE A 161 4.38 -52.21 0.73
CA ILE A 161 3.74 -52.04 -0.58
C ILE A 161 3.01 -50.70 -0.63
N TYR A 162 3.16 -49.95 -1.73
CA TYR A 162 2.52 -48.66 -1.91
C TYR A 162 1.01 -48.81 -2.19
N LEU A 163 0.18 -48.24 -1.32
CA LEU A 163 -1.29 -48.33 -1.42
C LEU A 163 -1.89 -47.14 -2.15
N GLY A 164 -1.26 -45.96 -2.03
CA GLY A 164 -1.75 -44.73 -2.64
C GLY A 164 -1.25 -43.47 -1.95
N SER A 165 -1.64 -42.32 -2.48
CA SER A 165 -1.37 -41.01 -1.91
C SER A 165 -2.65 -40.40 -1.33
N LYS A 166 -2.52 -39.39 -0.46
CA LYS A 166 -3.68 -38.60 -0.01
C LYS A 166 -4.51 -38.05 -1.17
N ALA A 167 -3.87 -37.66 -2.27
CA ALA A 167 -4.54 -37.20 -3.47
C ALA A 167 -5.31 -38.32 -4.19
N SER A 168 -4.70 -39.49 -4.39
CA SER A 168 -5.35 -40.61 -5.09
C SER A 168 -6.43 -41.30 -4.26
N LEU A 169 -6.34 -41.23 -2.93
CA LEU A 169 -7.28 -41.82 -1.97
C LEU A 169 -8.23 -40.79 -1.35
N LEU A 170 -8.32 -39.59 -1.92
CA LEU A 170 -9.03 -38.43 -1.36
C LEU A 170 -10.47 -38.76 -0.95
N ARG A 171 -11.23 -39.41 -1.84
CA ARG A 171 -12.61 -39.82 -1.58
C ARG A 171 -12.70 -40.86 -0.45
N CYS A 172 -11.85 -41.87 -0.47
CA CYS A 172 -11.81 -42.92 0.55
C CYS A 172 -11.49 -42.32 1.93
N ILE A 173 -10.48 -41.44 2.02
CA ILE A 173 -10.09 -40.76 3.26
C ILE A 173 -11.22 -39.85 3.76
N HIS A 174 -11.88 -39.10 2.88
CA HIS A 174 -13.06 -38.31 3.23
C HIS A 174 -14.17 -39.18 3.84
N GLU A 175 -14.50 -40.31 3.22
CA GLU A 175 -15.54 -41.24 3.71
C GLU A 175 -15.18 -41.85 5.07
N ILE A 176 -13.90 -42.15 5.33
CA ILE A 176 -13.43 -42.69 6.61
C ILE A 176 -13.47 -41.63 7.72
N THR A 177 -13.03 -40.40 7.41
CA THR A 177 -12.71 -39.39 8.43
C THR A 177 -13.79 -38.32 8.61
N GLY A 178 -14.69 -38.16 7.63
CA GLY A 178 -15.62 -37.03 7.57
C GLY A 178 -14.97 -35.68 7.24
N ILE A 179 -13.66 -35.63 7.02
CA ILE A 179 -12.94 -34.38 6.71
C ILE A 179 -13.26 -33.94 5.28
N PRO A 180 -13.71 -32.69 5.03
CA PRO A 180 -13.99 -32.22 3.67
C PRO A 180 -12.80 -32.41 2.72
N GLN A 181 -13.08 -32.81 1.47
CA GLN A 181 -12.02 -33.04 0.47
C GLN A 181 -11.13 -31.80 0.26
N VAL A 182 -11.71 -30.61 0.30
CA VAL A 182 -11.00 -29.33 0.20
C VAL A 182 -9.98 -29.12 1.34
N ALA A 183 -10.29 -29.57 2.57
CA ALA A 183 -9.34 -29.51 3.69
C ALA A 183 -8.18 -30.50 3.47
N LEU A 184 -8.47 -31.71 2.97
CA LEU A 184 -7.45 -32.72 2.64
C LEU A 184 -6.52 -32.28 1.50
N GLN A 185 -7.02 -31.43 0.60
CA GLN A 185 -6.26 -30.81 -0.50
C GLN A 185 -5.41 -29.62 -0.07
N GLY A 186 -5.58 -29.12 1.17
CA GLY A 186 -4.72 -28.07 1.74
C GLY A 186 -5.34 -26.68 1.83
N GLU A 187 -6.67 -26.54 1.73
CA GLU A 187 -7.34 -25.28 2.09
C GLU A 187 -6.94 -24.84 3.52
N PRO A 188 -6.67 -23.55 3.77
CA PRO A 188 -6.30 -23.08 5.10
C PRO A 188 -7.34 -23.45 6.14
N LEU A 189 -6.90 -24.12 7.22
CA LEU A 189 -7.81 -24.68 8.22
C LEU A 189 -8.64 -23.61 8.96
N ALA A 190 -8.17 -22.36 9.00
CA ALA A 190 -8.88 -21.22 9.57
C ALA A 190 -10.19 -20.86 8.82
N THR A 191 -10.38 -21.33 7.59
CA THR A 191 -11.63 -21.13 6.82
C THR A 191 -12.77 -22.02 7.29
N PHE A 192 -12.47 -23.10 8.03
CA PHE A 192 -13.46 -24.02 8.56
C PHE A 192 -13.89 -23.60 9.97
N ARG A 193 -15.17 -23.86 10.29
CA ARG A 193 -15.69 -23.54 11.62
C ARG A 193 -14.93 -24.34 12.68
N VAL A 194 -14.81 -23.75 13.88
CA VAL A 194 -14.23 -24.44 15.04
C VAL A 194 -14.93 -25.76 15.31
N SER A 195 -16.27 -25.81 15.20
CA SER A 195 -17.07 -27.02 15.34
C SER A 195 -16.68 -28.13 14.36
N ASP A 196 -16.40 -27.76 13.11
CA ASP A 196 -16.08 -28.71 12.06
C ASP A 196 -14.69 -29.30 12.31
N ARG A 197 -13.71 -28.46 12.64
CA ARG A 197 -12.36 -28.89 13.02
C ARG A 197 -12.37 -29.82 14.25
N LEU A 198 -13.20 -29.52 15.26
CA LEU A 198 -13.39 -30.39 16.42
C LEU A 198 -14.01 -31.75 16.04
N SER A 199 -14.93 -31.76 15.07
CA SER A 199 -15.59 -32.99 14.62
C SER A 199 -14.61 -33.99 13.99
N TRP A 200 -13.55 -33.52 13.34
CA TRP A 200 -12.51 -34.37 12.72
C TRP A 200 -11.72 -35.20 13.74
N ALA A 201 -11.76 -34.80 15.01
CA ALA A 201 -11.12 -35.47 16.12
C ALA A 201 -12.07 -36.37 16.95
N ARG A 202 -13.38 -36.33 16.67
CA ARG A 202 -14.42 -36.93 17.53
C ARG A 202 -14.20 -38.40 17.83
N ASP A 203 -13.91 -39.17 16.79
CA ASP A 203 -13.83 -40.64 16.87
C ASP A 203 -12.37 -41.13 17.08
N ARG A 204 -11.45 -40.19 17.35
CA ARG A 204 -10.02 -40.47 17.57
C ARG A 204 -9.69 -40.65 19.06
N ARG A 205 -8.71 -41.50 19.33
CA ARG A 205 -8.27 -41.92 20.67
C ARG A 205 -6.79 -41.58 20.88
N THR A 206 -6.45 -41.23 22.12
CA THR A 206 -5.09 -40.92 22.57
C THR A 206 -4.71 -41.78 23.75
N LYS A 207 -3.40 -41.97 23.98
CA LYS A 207 -2.88 -42.76 25.11
C LYS A 207 -3.03 -41.99 26.43
N ARG A 208 -2.71 -40.69 26.43
CA ARG A 208 -2.94 -39.78 27.55
C ARG A 208 -4.21 -38.96 27.30
N ARG A 209 -4.91 -38.57 28.36
CA ARG A 209 -6.20 -37.86 28.23
C ARG A 209 -6.01 -36.46 27.65
N GLU A 210 -4.98 -35.78 28.11
CA GLU A 210 -4.58 -34.42 27.72
C GLU A 210 -4.22 -34.31 26.23
N ASP A 211 -3.67 -35.40 25.66
CA ASP A 211 -3.29 -35.45 24.24
C ASP A 211 -4.51 -35.25 23.32
N ARG A 212 -5.75 -35.46 23.79
CA ARG A 212 -6.98 -35.11 23.03
C ARG A 212 -7.02 -33.63 22.67
N ALA A 213 -6.39 -32.78 23.47
CA ALA A 213 -6.24 -31.35 23.21
C ALA A 213 -4.93 -31.05 22.49
N TYR A 214 -3.80 -31.60 22.96
CA TYR A 214 -2.49 -31.25 22.41
C TYR A 214 -2.32 -31.65 20.93
N CYS A 215 -2.94 -32.77 20.50
CA CYS A 215 -2.89 -33.18 19.10
C CYS A 215 -3.66 -32.24 18.15
N LEU A 216 -4.39 -31.24 18.69
CA LEU A 216 -5.17 -30.28 17.93
C LEU A 216 -4.54 -28.89 17.88
N LEU A 217 -3.43 -28.64 18.59
CA LEU A 217 -2.83 -27.30 18.69
C LEU A 217 -2.55 -26.69 17.31
N GLY A 218 -1.89 -27.43 16.42
CA GLY A 218 -1.61 -26.93 15.06
C GLY A 218 -2.82 -26.89 14.12
N ILE A 219 -3.91 -27.61 14.43
CA ILE A 219 -5.18 -27.54 13.67
C ILE A 219 -5.94 -26.25 14.02
N PHE A 220 -5.82 -25.81 15.27
CA PHE A 220 -6.39 -24.56 15.75
C PHE A 220 -5.45 -23.36 15.61
N ASP A 221 -4.17 -23.58 15.31
CA ASP A 221 -3.10 -22.58 15.35
C ASP A 221 -2.97 -21.91 16.73
N THR A 222 -3.10 -22.74 17.76
CA THR A 222 -3.15 -22.33 19.16
C THR A 222 -1.87 -22.74 19.88
N PHE A 223 -1.33 -21.83 20.70
CA PHE A 223 -0.19 -22.09 21.56
C PHE A 223 -0.62 -22.09 23.02
N MET A 224 -0.30 -23.16 23.75
CA MET A 224 -0.54 -23.22 25.19
C MET A 224 0.45 -24.19 25.86
N PRO A 225 0.81 -23.97 27.15
CA PRO A 225 1.69 -24.88 27.89
C PRO A 225 1.20 -26.33 27.90
N ILE A 226 2.12 -27.28 27.65
CA ILE A 226 1.90 -28.73 27.76
C ILE A 226 2.09 -29.15 29.22
N ILE A 227 1.04 -29.65 29.87
CA ILE A 227 1.01 -30.03 31.29
C ILE A 227 0.44 -31.44 31.44
N TYR A 228 1.30 -32.45 31.39
CA TYR A 228 0.86 -33.83 31.63
C TYR A 228 0.43 -34.03 33.09
N GLY A 229 -0.77 -34.56 33.30
CA GLY A 229 -1.44 -34.66 34.60
C GLY A 229 -2.68 -33.76 34.73
N GLU A 230 -2.92 -32.84 33.79
CA GLU A 230 -4.09 -31.94 33.83
C GLU A 230 -5.41 -32.59 33.34
N GLY A 231 -5.36 -33.80 32.78
CA GLY A 231 -6.52 -34.53 32.28
C GLY A 231 -7.35 -33.76 31.25
N ASP A 232 -8.67 -33.76 31.41
CA ASP A 232 -9.60 -33.11 30.47
C ASP A 232 -9.55 -31.56 30.52
N HIS A 233 -8.87 -30.96 31.52
CA HIS A 233 -8.66 -29.51 31.59
C HIS A 233 -7.85 -28.98 30.40
N ALA A 234 -6.96 -29.81 29.82
CA ALA A 234 -6.22 -29.45 28.61
C ALA A 234 -7.17 -29.04 27.47
N PHE A 235 -8.31 -29.73 27.33
CA PHE A 235 -9.28 -29.45 26.27
C PHE A 235 -10.09 -28.17 26.55
N VAL A 236 -10.36 -27.87 27.82
CA VAL A 236 -10.98 -26.60 28.23
C VAL A 236 -10.06 -25.44 27.84
N ARG A 237 -8.78 -25.51 28.19
CA ARG A 237 -7.77 -24.50 27.84
C ARG A 237 -7.64 -24.31 26.34
N LEU A 238 -7.61 -25.39 25.56
CA LEU A 238 -7.58 -25.30 24.09
C LEU A 238 -8.75 -24.46 23.56
N ARG A 239 -9.97 -24.70 24.07
CA ARG A 239 -11.17 -23.95 23.68
C ARG A 239 -11.10 -22.48 24.09
N GLU A 240 -10.63 -22.20 25.30
CA GLU A 240 -10.47 -20.83 25.80
C GLU A 240 -9.45 -20.04 24.99
N GLU A 241 -8.26 -20.61 24.73
CA GLU A 241 -7.23 -19.95 23.93
C GLU A 241 -7.68 -19.72 22.48
N THR A 242 -8.35 -20.71 21.89
CA THR A 242 -8.93 -20.55 20.54
C THR A 242 -9.98 -19.43 20.50
N ALA A 243 -10.85 -19.35 21.52
CA ALA A 243 -11.87 -18.30 21.60
C ALA A 243 -11.26 -16.90 21.81
N LYS A 244 -10.21 -16.79 22.63
CA LYS A 244 -9.48 -15.53 22.84
C LYS A 244 -8.88 -15.01 21.54
N GLN A 245 -8.18 -15.86 20.78
CA GLN A 245 -7.58 -15.48 19.50
C GLN A 245 -8.63 -14.99 18.49
N ILE A 246 -9.77 -15.69 18.40
CA ILE A 246 -10.88 -15.28 17.52
C ILE A 246 -11.41 -13.90 17.93
N ALA A 247 -11.70 -13.71 19.22
CA ALA A 247 -12.23 -12.44 19.73
C ALA A 247 -11.25 -11.27 19.52
N GLU A 248 -9.95 -11.49 19.67
CA GLU A 248 -8.92 -10.47 19.39
C GLU A 248 -8.86 -10.08 17.91
N SER A 249 -8.90 -11.07 17.01
CA SER A 249 -8.96 -10.85 15.57
C SER A 249 -10.21 -10.06 15.16
N GLU A 250 -11.38 -10.44 15.66
CA GLU A 250 -12.65 -9.76 15.41
C GLU A 250 -12.63 -8.31 15.91
N ARG A 251 -12.15 -8.05 17.12
CA ARG A 251 -11.99 -6.69 17.67
C ARG A 251 -11.06 -5.84 16.80
N HIS A 252 -9.96 -6.42 16.32
CA HIS A 252 -9.02 -5.69 15.48
C HIS A 252 -9.64 -5.36 14.11
N HIS A 253 -10.40 -6.28 13.53
CA HIS A 253 -11.15 -6.06 12.29
C HIS A 253 -12.22 -4.97 12.48
N GLU A 254 -13.05 -5.07 13.53
CA GLU A 254 -14.08 -4.08 13.85
C GLU A 254 -13.47 -2.69 14.05
N ARG A 255 -12.36 -2.59 14.81
CA ARG A 255 -11.64 -1.33 15.01
C ARG A 255 -11.18 -0.74 13.68
N ARG A 256 -10.60 -1.53 12.77
CA ARG A 256 -10.15 -1.05 11.45
C ARG A 256 -11.32 -0.57 10.59
N THR A 257 -12.43 -1.30 10.59
CA THR A 257 -13.64 -0.93 9.86
C THR A 257 -14.22 0.37 10.38
N LYS A 258 -14.31 0.53 11.71
CA LYS A 258 -14.77 1.75 12.37
C LYS A 258 -13.90 2.97 12.01
N LEU A 259 -12.56 2.83 12.10
CA LEU A 259 -11.62 3.89 11.71
C LEU A 259 -11.79 4.30 10.24
N THR A 260 -12.04 3.34 9.35
CA THR A 260 -12.23 3.61 7.92
C THR A 260 -13.55 4.35 7.66
N TYR A 261 -14.63 3.95 8.33
CA TYR A 261 -15.91 4.64 8.25
C TYR A 261 -15.82 6.10 8.72
N ALA A 262 -15.13 6.36 9.83
CA ALA A 262 -14.92 7.72 10.34
C ALA A 262 -14.20 8.63 9.33
N LEU A 263 -13.19 8.11 8.61
CA LEU A 263 -12.50 8.91 7.57
C LEU A 263 -13.40 9.25 6.39
N HIS A 264 -14.28 8.33 6.00
CA HIS A 264 -15.19 8.53 4.86
C HIS A 264 -16.33 9.51 5.16
N SER A 265 -16.67 9.72 6.44
CA SER A 265 -17.72 10.66 6.84
C SER A 265 -17.25 12.11 6.94
N LEU A 266 -15.94 12.40 6.81
CA LEU A 266 -15.44 13.77 6.77
C LEU A 266 -15.86 14.49 5.48
N PRO A 267 -16.33 15.75 5.56
CA PRO A 267 -16.60 16.57 4.40
C PRO A 267 -15.29 17.05 3.75
N ILE A 268 -14.69 16.24 2.87
CA ILE A 268 -13.45 16.55 2.16
C ILE A 268 -13.70 17.21 0.79
N SER A 269 -12.64 17.78 0.19
CA SER A 269 -12.60 18.24 -1.21
C SER A 269 -11.53 17.44 -1.97
N PRO A 270 -11.89 16.31 -2.61
CA PRO A 270 -10.93 15.47 -3.33
C PRO A 270 -10.28 16.19 -4.51
N SER A 271 -10.96 17.17 -5.12
CA SER A 271 -10.43 17.98 -6.22
C SER A 271 -9.30 18.93 -5.80
N ALA A 272 -9.23 19.29 -4.51
CA ALA A 272 -8.19 20.16 -3.97
C ALA A 272 -6.87 19.41 -3.68
N ALA A 273 -6.84 18.08 -3.75
CA ALA A 273 -5.60 17.33 -3.59
C ALA A 273 -4.67 17.53 -4.81
N PHE A 274 -3.35 17.53 -4.60
CA PHE A 274 -2.37 17.76 -5.68
C PHE A 274 -2.40 16.68 -6.77
N ASP A 275 -2.79 15.46 -6.38
CA ASP A 275 -2.90 14.23 -7.15
C ASP A 275 -4.33 13.98 -7.68
N SER A 276 -5.22 14.97 -7.57
CA SER A 276 -6.60 14.82 -8.04
C SER A 276 -6.72 14.78 -9.57
N ARG A 277 -7.80 14.17 -10.08
CA ARG A 277 -8.09 14.16 -11.54
C ARG A 277 -8.21 15.55 -12.16
N GLN A 278 -8.63 16.55 -11.39
CA GLN A 278 -8.68 17.94 -11.89
C GLN A 278 -7.29 18.58 -11.98
N GLN A 279 -6.31 18.04 -11.25
CA GLN A 279 -4.91 18.42 -11.35
C GLN A 279 -4.12 17.53 -12.32
N GLN A 280 -4.67 16.37 -12.74
CA GLN A 280 -4.06 15.52 -13.77
C GLN A 280 -3.90 16.28 -15.08
N GLY A 281 -2.69 16.27 -15.64
CA GLY A 281 -2.32 17.02 -16.84
C GLY A 281 -1.83 18.45 -16.59
N ARG A 282 -1.74 18.90 -15.33
CA ARG A 282 -1.03 20.14 -14.99
C ARG A 282 0.41 19.83 -14.60
N ASP A 283 1.36 20.45 -15.29
CA ASP A 283 2.78 20.15 -15.14
C ASP A 283 3.34 20.51 -13.76
N THR A 284 4.37 19.78 -13.34
CA THR A 284 5.33 20.22 -12.31
C THR A 284 6.35 21.18 -12.94
N CYS A 285 7.25 21.74 -12.14
CA CYS A 285 8.37 22.51 -12.65
C CYS A 285 9.15 21.65 -13.65
N LEU A 286 9.48 22.24 -14.79
CA LEU A 286 10.36 21.63 -15.77
C LEU A 286 11.71 21.36 -15.12
N GLU A 287 12.33 20.22 -15.45
CA GLU A 287 13.64 19.85 -14.93
C GLU A 287 14.67 20.97 -15.19
N GLY A 288 15.47 21.29 -14.16
CA GLY A 288 16.46 22.38 -14.22
C GLY A 288 15.91 23.79 -14.03
N THR A 289 14.59 24.00 -14.04
CA THR A 289 13.98 25.30 -13.69
C THR A 289 13.74 25.41 -12.20
N ARG A 290 13.77 26.63 -11.65
CA ARG A 290 13.48 26.92 -10.23
C ARG A 290 14.31 26.11 -9.23
N SER A 291 15.44 25.55 -9.66
CA SER A 291 16.19 24.58 -8.87
C SER A 291 16.74 25.18 -7.57
N VAL A 292 17.19 26.43 -7.61
CA VAL A 292 17.67 27.14 -6.41
C VAL A 292 16.56 27.30 -5.38
N LEU A 293 15.34 27.66 -5.83
CA LEU A 293 14.18 27.80 -4.96
C LEU A 293 13.75 26.45 -4.38
N LEU A 294 13.67 25.40 -5.21
CA LEU A 294 13.30 24.06 -4.76
C LEU A 294 14.32 23.49 -3.76
N GLN A 295 15.62 23.76 -3.96
CA GLN A 295 16.67 23.40 -3.01
C GLN A 295 16.53 24.14 -1.68
N ASP A 296 16.22 25.44 -1.70
CA ASP A 296 15.97 26.21 -0.48
C ASP A 296 14.72 25.72 0.27
N ILE A 297 13.65 25.35 -0.44
CA ILE A 297 12.45 24.75 0.17
C ILE A 297 12.78 23.40 0.84
N VAL A 298 13.59 22.56 0.18
CA VAL A 298 14.05 21.31 0.79
C VAL A 298 14.89 21.59 2.04
N ALA A 299 15.85 22.52 1.96
CA ALA A 299 16.69 22.90 3.09
C ALA A 299 15.88 23.51 4.25
N TRP A 300 14.82 24.25 3.95
CA TRP A 300 13.87 24.77 4.94
C TRP A 300 13.11 23.63 5.64
N ALA A 301 12.56 22.68 4.88
CA ALA A 301 11.78 21.58 5.43
C ALA A 301 12.64 20.71 6.37
N ASP A 302 13.87 20.42 5.96
CA ASP A 302 14.79 19.54 6.68
C ASP A 302 15.60 20.27 7.78
N GLY A 303 15.73 21.60 7.69
CA GLY A 303 16.56 22.42 8.57
C GLY A 303 15.93 22.76 9.93
N PRO A 304 16.59 23.57 10.76
CA PRO A 304 16.07 24.09 12.04
C PRO A 304 15.25 25.38 11.87
N ARG A 305 15.05 25.79 10.61
CA ARG A 305 14.32 26.97 10.17
C ARG A 305 12.87 26.98 10.70
N GLY A 306 12.19 28.11 10.56
CA GLY A 306 10.80 28.31 10.98
C GLY A 306 9.79 27.35 10.34
N SER A 307 8.64 27.09 10.97
CA SER A 307 7.70 26.03 10.54
C SER A 307 6.85 26.36 9.32
N ILE A 308 6.86 27.61 8.86
CA ILE A 308 6.04 28.08 7.73
C ILE A 308 6.95 28.68 6.64
N TYR A 309 6.70 28.30 5.39
CA TYR A 309 7.31 28.89 4.19
C TYR A 309 6.22 29.48 3.31
N TRP A 310 6.26 30.79 3.07
CA TRP A 310 5.23 31.49 2.31
C TRP A 310 5.79 32.06 1.00
N LEU A 311 5.50 31.38 -0.10
CA LEU A 311 5.86 31.81 -1.45
C LEU A 311 4.86 32.85 -1.99
N ASN A 312 5.30 34.09 -2.09
CA ASN A 312 4.50 35.20 -2.60
C ASN A 312 4.97 35.65 -3.98
N GLY A 313 4.04 35.99 -4.87
CA GLY A 313 4.44 36.48 -6.19
C GLY A 313 3.27 36.86 -7.07
N ALA A 314 3.56 37.61 -8.13
CA ALA A 314 2.56 38.06 -9.09
C ALA A 314 1.81 36.90 -9.77
N ALA A 315 0.66 37.21 -10.36
CA ALA A 315 -0.07 36.27 -11.21
C ALA A 315 0.83 35.82 -12.36
N GLY A 316 0.82 34.52 -12.66
CA GLY A 316 1.60 33.93 -13.74
C GLY A 316 3.09 33.67 -13.49
N GLY A 317 3.56 33.87 -12.26
CA GLY A 317 4.93 33.51 -11.87
C GLY A 317 5.19 32.01 -11.61
N GLY A 318 4.21 31.13 -11.86
CA GLY A 318 4.37 29.67 -11.71
C GLY A 318 4.24 29.12 -10.28
N LYS A 319 3.66 29.88 -9.33
CA LYS A 319 3.52 29.48 -7.92
C LYS A 319 2.82 28.13 -7.72
N SER A 320 1.68 27.91 -8.37
CA SER A 320 0.95 26.63 -8.29
C SER A 320 1.74 25.46 -8.87
N THR A 321 2.54 25.71 -9.91
CA THR A 321 3.47 24.71 -10.48
C THR A 321 4.57 24.35 -9.47
N ILE A 322 5.10 25.35 -8.76
CA ILE A 322 6.07 25.13 -7.68
C ILE A 322 5.42 24.35 -6.53
N ALA A 323 4.24 24.76 -6.06
CA ALA A 323 3.50 24.06 -5.00
C ALA A 323 3.22 22.60 -5.34
N ARG A 324 2.85 22.30 -6.59
CA ARG A 324 2.65 20.93 -7.07
C ARG A 324 3.95 20.14 -7.07
N THR A 325 5.05 20.76 -7.49
CA THR A 325 6.38 20.14 -7.47
C THR A 325 6.81 19.82 -6.04
N VAL A 326 6.62 20.75 -5.11
CA VAL A 326 6.88 20.57 -3.68
C VAL A 326 6.03 19.43 -3.11
N ALA A 327 4.72 19.42 -3.39
CA ALA A 327 3.84 18.34 -2.95
C ALA A 327 4.31 16.98 -3.50
N LYS A 328 4.60 16.89 -4.80
CA LYS A 328 5.11 15.66 -5.42
C LYS A 328 6.44 15.21 -4.81
N MET A 329 7.41 16.11 -4.64
CA MET A 329 8.72 15.81 -4.06
C MET A 329 8.59 15.20 -2.66
N PHE A 330 7.77 15.79 -1.79
CA PHE A 330 7.58 15.27 -0.44
C PHE A 330 6.65 14.05 -0.39
N HIS A 331 5.76 13.88 -1.36
CA HIS A 331 4.98 12.65 -1.52
C HIS A 331 5.90 11.48 -1.86
N ASP A 332 6.78 11.66 -2.85
CA ASP A 332 7.73 10.64 -3.31
C ASP A 332 8.75 10.28 -2.20
N ARG A 333 9.03 11.22 -1.27
CA ARG A 333 9.84 10.99 -0.06
C ARG A 333 9.09 10.36 1.11
N GLY A 334 7.77 10.22 1.03
CA GLY A 334 6.93 9.72 2.13
C GLY A 334 6.74 10.70 3.30
N SER A 335 7.05 11.99 3.13
CA SER A 335 6.95 13.02 4.18
C SER A 335 5.81 14.04 3.96
N LEU A 336 5.07 13.94 2.85
CA LEU A 336 3.89 14.77 2.61
C LEU A 336 2.72 14.31 3.49
N GLY A 337 2.34 15.14 4.47
CA GLY A 337 1.16 14.91 5.31
C GLY A 337 -0.17 15.19 4.58
N GLY A 338 -0.18 16.16 3.67
CA GLY A 338 -1.38 16.53 2.94
C GLY A 338 -1.19 17.76 2.06
N SER A 339 -2.11 17.94 1.12
CA SER A 339 -2.13 19.12 0.26
C SER A 339 -3.54 19.63 0.03
N PHE A 340 -3.68 20.94 -0.14
CA PHE A 340 -4.92 21.60 -0.54
C PHE A 340 -4.62 22.72 -1.53
N PHE A 341 -5.17 22.62 -2.74
CA PHE A 341 -5.03 23.58 -3.83
C PHE A 341 -6.34 24.34 -3.98
N PHE A 342 -6.36 25.59 -3.52
CA PHE A 342 -7.51 26.45 -3.74
C PHE A 342 -7.71 26.69 -5.23
N ASN A 343 -8.97 26.75 -5.65
CA ASN A 343 -9.34 27.02 -7.03
C ASN A 343 -10.60 27.88 -7.05
N LYS A 344 -10.48 29.12 -7.51
CA LYS A 344 -11.60 30.07 -7.54
C LYS A 344 -12.68 29.57 -8.50
N GLY A 345 -13.90 29.41 -8.00
CA GLY A 345 -15.01 28.82 -8.77
C GLY A 345 -14.92 27.30 -8.93
N GLY A 346 -13.95 26.64 -8.28
CA GLY A 346 -13.77 25.17 -8.27
C GLY A 346 -14.70 24.41 -7.31
N GLY A 347 -15.85 25.00 -6.95
CA GLY A 347 -16.81 24.40 -6.01
C GLY A 347 -16.22 24.26 -4.60
N ASP A 348 -16.11 23.03 -4.10
CA ASP A 348 -15.60 22.78 -2.74
C ASP A 348 -14.11 23.14 -2.56
N ALA A 349 -13.34 23.28 -3.65
CA ALA A 349 -11.95 23.73 -3.60
C ALA A 349 -11.79 25.24 -3.34
N SER A 350 -12.85 26.07 -3.46
CA SER A 350 -12.79 27.49 -3.05
C SER A 350 -13.15 27.71 -1.59
N LYS A 351 -13.73 26.70 -0.92
CA LYS A 351 -14.32 26.80 0.41
C LYS A 351 -13.31 26.49 1.51
N ALA A 352 -13.03 27.45 2.38
CA ALA A 352 -12.12 27.26 3.51
C ALA A 352 -12.58 26.15 4.48
N GLY A 353 -13.89 25.93 4.62
CA GLY A 353 -14.44 24.86 5.46
C GLY A 353 -14.11 23.43 5.01
N ARG A 354 -13.43 23.25 3.88
CA ARG A 354 -12.94 21.96 3.38
C ARG A 354 -11.43 21.77 3.57
N LEU A 355 -10.70 22.81 3.97
CA LEU A 355 -9.25 22.79 4.09
C LEU A 355 -8.80 21.76 5.14
N PHE A 356 -9.18 21.98 6.40
CA PHE A 356 -8.68 21.17 7.52
C PHE A 356 -9.27 19.75 7.54
N SER A 357 -10.51 19.55 7.11
CA SER A 357 -11.08 18.20 6.93
C SER A 357 -10.30 17.39 5.88
N THR A 358 -9.93 18.01 4.76
CA THR A 358 -9.15 17.36 3.69
C THR A 358 -7.73 17.07 4.17
N LEU A 359 -7.07 18.02 4.83
CA LEU A 359 -5.73 17.81 5.40
C LEU A 359 -5.73 16.72 6.48
N ALA A 360 -6.75 16.67 7.34
CA ALA A 360 -6.88 15.63 8.37
C ALA A 360 -7.05 14.23 7.76
N SER A 361 -7.87 14.10 6.71
CA SER A 361 -8.03 12.84 5.98
C SER A 361 -6.71 12.40 5.32
N HIS A 362 -5.96 13.32 4.71
CA HIS A 362 -4.64 13.04 4.17
C HIS A 362 -3.64 12.61 5.26
N LEU A 363 -3.59 13.33 6.40
CA LEU A 363 -2.72 13.01 7.52
C LEU A 363 -3.01 11.61 8.07
N ALA A 364 -4.28 11.25 8.28
CA ALA A 364 -4.67 9.93 8.76
C ALA A 364 -4.31 8.80 7.78
N SER A 365 -4.28 9.11 6.48
CA SER A 365 -3.95 8.14 5.43
C SER A 365 -2.44 7.98 5.24
N ARG A 366 -1.67 9.06 5.42
CA ARG A 366 -0.23 9.13 5.09
C ARG A 366 0.68 9.02 6.32
N VAL A 367 0.18 9.31 7.51
CA VAL A 367 0.92 9.25 8.77
C VAL A 367 0.25 8.22 9.69
N HIS A 368 0.69 6.96 9.61
CA HIS A 368 0.03 5.83 10.27
C HIS A 368 -0.21 6.00 11.78
N PRO A 369 0.76 6.52 12.58
CA PRO A 369 0.52 6.76 14.01
C PRO A 369 -0.63 7.73 14.29
N LEU A 370 -0.90 8.70 13.41
CA LEU A 370 -1.97 9.69 13.59
C LEU A 370 -3.36 9.14 13.27
N ARG A 371 -3.46 8.01 12.56
CA ARG A 371 -4.74 7.52 12.03
C ARG A 371 -5.78 7.32 13.14
N SER A 372 -5.41 6.63 14.22
CA SER A 372 -6.33 6.41 15.34
C SER A 372 -6.73 7.70 16.05
N HIS A 373 -5.78 8.63 16.23
CA HIS A 373 -6.05 9.91 16.90
C HIS A 373 -7.01 10.78 16.08
N ILE A 374 -6.79 10.87 14.76
CA ILE A 374 -7.66 11.63 13.86
C ILE A 374 -9.05 10.98 13.77
N CYS A 375 -9.15 9.66 13.60
CA CYS A 375 -10.45 8.98 13.55
C CYS A 375 -11.27 9.18 14.83
N ASN A 376 -10.64 9.05 16.00
CA ASN A 376 -11.31 9.30 17.28
C ASN A 376 -11.77 10.76 17.37
N ALA A 377 -10.95 11.71 16.91
CA ALA A 377 -11.32 13.12 16.87
C ALA A 377 -12.51 13.37 15.93
N ILE A 378 -12.61 12.67 14.79
CA ILE A 378 -13.76 12.78 13.88
C ILE A 378 -15.05 12.31 14.56
N GLU A 379 -15.03 11.18 15.26
CA GLU A 379 -16.20 10.66 15.98
C GLU A 379 -16.71 11.67 17.03
N GLU A 380 -15.80 12.25 17.82
CA GLU A 380 -16.14 13.31 18.77
C GLU A 380 -16.66 14.57 18.06
N PHE A 381 -16.04 14.95 16.94
CA PHE A 381 -16.34 16.18 16.20
C PHE A 381 -17.70 16.15 15.50
N GLN A 382 -18.13 15.00 14.98
CA GLN A 382 -19.41 14.84 14.27
C GLN A 382 -20.64 14.98 15.17
N THR A 383 -20.47 14.88 16.49
CA THR A 383 -21.58 15.09 17.45
C THR A 383 -21.93 16.57 17.65
N ARG A 384 -21.16 17.51 17.11
CA ARG A 384 -21.34 18.97 17.33
C ARG A 384 -22.13 19.64 16.20
N THR A 385 -23.05 20.53 16.59
CA THR A 385 -24.03 21.21 15.73
C THR A 385 -23.49 22.38 14.90
N GLN A 386 -22.30 22.91 15.19
CA GLN A 386 -21.60 23.90 14.37
C GLN A 386 -20.11 23.56 14.29
N GLN A 387 -19.56 23.54 13.07
CA GLN A 387 -18.19 23.13 12.79
C GLN A 387 -17.44 24.29 12.13
N THR A 388 -16.92 25.21 12.94
CA THR A 388 -16.15 26.35 12.43
C THR A 388 -14.78 25.90 11.91
N ILE A 389 -14.15 26.72 11.06
CA ILE A 389 -12.78 26.47 10.56
C ILE A 389 -11.79 26.35 11.72
N HIS A 390 -11.97 27.17 12.76
CA HIS A 390 -11.20 27.09 14.00
C HIS A 390 -11.35 25.72 14.68
N ASP A 391 -12.60 25.27 14.87
CA ASP A 391 -12.85 23.98 15.52
C ASP A 391 -12.30 22.80 14.72
N GLN A 392 -12.38 22.86 13.39
CA GLN A 392 -11.78 21.85 12.51
C GLN A 392 -10.26 21.79 12.69
N CYS A 393 -9.57 22.93 12.69
CA CYS A 393 -8.12 22.98 12.90
C CYS A 393 -7.72 22.43 14.27
N GLU A 394 -8.40 22.87 15.33
CA GLU A 394 -8.11 22.44 16.69
C GLU A 394 -8.35 20.94 16.88
N HIS A 395 -9.50 20.43 16.45
CA HIS A 395 -9.92 19.05 16.75
C HIS A 395 -9.35 18.04 15.76
N LEU A 396 -9.23 18.37 14.48
CA LEU A 396 -8.82 17.40 13.45
C LEU A 396 -7.32 17.44 13.15
N ILE A 397 -6.63 18.53 13.49
CA ILE A 397 -5.20 18.71 13.21
C ILE A 397 -4.39 18.82 14.51
N ILE A 398 -4.58 19.89 15.29
CA ILE A 398 -3.72 20.22 16.42
C ILE A 398 -3.79 19.17 17.53
N ARG A 399 -5.00 18.81 18.00
CA ARG A 399 -5.17 17.82 19.08
C ARG A 399 -4.67 16.42 18.72
N PRO A 400 -4.95 15.84 17.53
CA PRO A 400 -4.37 14.56 17.14
C PRO A 400 -2.85 14.58 17.06
N LEU A 401 -2.27 15.67 16.54
CA LEU A 401 -0.82 15.82 16.45
C LEU A 401 -0.14 15.98 17.83
N SER A 402 -0.80 16.62 18.79
CA SER A 402 -0.25 16.78 20.15
C SER A 402 -0.28 15.49 20.97
N GLN A 403 -1.06 14.48 20.57
CA GLN A 403 -1.16 13.18 21.23
C GLN A 403 -0.09 12.18 20.79
N LEU A 404 0.76 12.52 19.82
CA LEU A 404 1.88 11.67 19.43
C LEU A 404 2.97 11.66 20.51
N ASP A 405 3.47 10.46 20.82
CA ASP A 405 4.59 10.25 21.73
C ASP A 405 5.89 10.80 21.14
N ARG A 406 6.73 11.42 21.99
CA ARG A 406 7.99 12.07 21.61
C ARG A 406 9.09 11.09 21.18
N ASP A 407 8.98 9.82 21.55
CA ASP A 407 10.03 8.80 21.34
C ASP A 407 10.10 8.28 19.89
N ILE A 408 9.13 8.65 19.05
CA ILE A 408 9.17 8.43 17.60
C ILE A 408 9.87 9.67 17.01
N SER A 409 11.21 9.63 16.89
CA SER A 409 12.08 10.65 16.24
C SER A 409 11.33 11.59 15.28
N PRO A 410 11.53 12.93 15.31
CA PRO A 410 10.62 13.90 14.68
C PRO A 410 10.60 13.71 13.16
N PHE A 411 9.68 12.89 12.68
CA PHE A 411 9.46 12.71 11.26
C PHE A 411 8.91 14.04 10.74
N THR A 412 9.57 14.58 9.72
CA THR A 412 9.14 15.83 9.10
C THR A 412 7.84 15.56 8.35
N VAL A 413 6.80 16.34 8.65
CA VAL A 413 5.53 16.28 7.92
C VAL A 413 5.31 17.60 7.22
N VAL A 414 5.15 17.54 5.89
CA VAL A 414 4.92 18.73 5.06
C VAL A 414 3.44 18.83 4.69
N LEU A 415 2.85 19.99 4.93
CA LEU A 415 1.52 20.39 4.45
C LEU A 415 1.68 21.45 3.36
N VAL A 416 0.97 21.28 2.24
CA VAL A 416 1.01 22.22 1.11
C VAL A 416 -0.35 22.90 0.95
N ILE A 417 -0.38 24.23 0.99
CA ILE A 417 -1.59 25.04 0.76
C ILE A 417 -1.30 25.98 -0.41
N ASP A 418 -1.87 25.68 -1.58
CA ASP A 418 -1.66 26.48 -2.78
C ASP A 418 -2.79 27.50 -3.01
N ALA A 419 -2.42 28.66 -3.52
CA ALA A 419 -3.30 29.73 -4.00
C ALA A 419 -4.30 30.22 -2.94
N LEU A 420 -3.83 30.55 -1.73
CA LEU A 420 -4.71 31.01 -0.65
C LEU A 420 -5.57 32.23 -1.04
N ASP A 421 -5.11 33.04 -1.99
CA ASP A 421 -5.87 34.16 -2.59
C ASP A 421 -7.09 33.75 -3.43
N GLU A 422 -7.23 32.46 -3.75
CA GLU A 422 -8.37 31.91 -4.48
C GLU A 422 -9.48 31.36 -3.56
N CYS A 423 -9.32 31.51 -2.23
CA CYS A 423 -10.40 31.26 -1.28
C CYS A 423 -11.52 32.30 -1.45
N GLU A 424 -12.77 31.86 -1.34
CA GLU A 424 -13.95 32.71 -1.61
C GLU A 424 -14.19 33.82 -0.57
N SER A 425 -13.67 33.66 0.65
CA SER A 425 -13.95 34.51 1.80
C SER A 425 -12.66 35.06 2.41
N ASP A 426 -12.48 36.37 2.31
CA ASP A 426 -11.37 37.09 2.96
C ASP A 426 -11.37 36.93 4.49
N GLN A 427 -12.56 36.79 5.09
CA GLN A 427 -12.70 36.55 6.51
C GLN A 427 -12.12 35.19 6.89
N ASP A 428 -12.39 34.17 6.08
CA ASP A 428 -11.89 32.82 6.30
C ASP A 428 -10.38 32.72 6.08
N ILE A 429 -9.84 33.42 5.08
CA ILE A 429 -8.38 33.58 4.92
C ILE A 429 -7.76 34.13 6.20
N GLY A 430 -8.36 35.18 6.78
CA GLY A 430 -7.89 35.75 8.04
C GLY A 430 -7.92 34.76 9.21
N ILE A 431 -8.94 33.90 9.29
CA ILE A 431 -9.03 32.84 10.31
C ILE A 431 -7.92 31.80 10.09
N ILE A 432 -7.73 31.33 8.85
CA ILE A 432 -6.68 30.35 8.50
C ILE A 432 -5.31 30.89 8.91
N VAL A 433 -4.96 32.12 8.51
CA VAL A 433 -3.65 32.70 8.78
C VAL A 433 -3.35 32.82 10.28
N ARG A 434 -4.36 33.11 11.10
CA ARG A 434 -4.23 33.16 12.58
C ARG A 434 -4.04 31.79 13.22
N LEU A 435 -4.52 30.72 12.58
CA LEU A 435 -4.41 29.36 13.10
C LEU A 435 -3.07 28.70 12.80
N LEU A 436 -2.46 29.00 11.64
CA LEU A 436 -1.17 28.44 11.22
C LEU A 436 -0.05 28.46 12.28
N PRO A 437 0.21 29.58 13.01
CA PRO A 437 1.22 29.58 14.08
C PRO A 437 0.97 28.52 15.15
N ARG A 438 -0.30 28.31 15.53
CA ARG A 438 -0.66 27.33 16.57
C ARG A 438 -0.36 25.90 16.13
N VAL A 439 -0.54 25.61 14.84
CA VAL A 439 -0.15 24.31 14.27
C VAL A 439 1.38 24.17 14.24
N ALA A 440 2.10 25.27 14.06
CA ALA A 440 3.56 25.32 14.03
C ALA A 440 4.24 25.22 15.42
N GLU A 441 3.53 25.49 16.51
CA GLU A 441 4.03 25.42 17.90
C GLU A 441 4.11 23.98 18.47
N LEU A 442 3.65 22.99 17.70
CA LEU A 442 3.66 21.59 18.13
C LEU A 442 5.09 21.07 18.27
N SER A 443 5.46 20.65 19.49
CA SER A 443 6.82 20.18 19.82
C SER A 443 7.04 18.67 19.64
N ASN A 444 5.97 17.89 19.52
CA ASN A 444 6.05 16.42 19.38
C ASN A 444 6.30 15.96 17.93
N ILE A 445 6.22 16.87 16.95
CA ILE A 445 6.36 16.56 15.53
C ILE A 445 6.98 17.75 14.80
N ARG A 446 7.83 17.50 13.79
CA ARG A 446 8.35 18.57 12.93
C ARG A 446 7.37 18.84 11.79
N LEU A 447 6.35 19.66 12.07
CA LEU A 447 5.38 20.07 11.05
C LEU A 447 5.89 21.27 10.24
N ARG A 448 5.80 21.17 8.92
CA ARG A 448 6.22 22.18 7.94
C ARG A 448 5.02 22.57 7.07
N ILE A 449 4.74 23.87 6.94
CA ILE A 449 3.61 24.35 6.13
C ILE A 449 4.12 25.23 5.00
N PHE A 450 3.96 24.77 3.75
CA PHE A 450 4.28 25.52 2.55
C PHE A 450 3.02 26.17 1.99
N ILE A 451 3.05 27.48 1.79
CA ILE A 451 1.89 28.28 1.39
C ILE A 451 2.23 29.11 0.15
N THR A 452 1.30 29.23 -0.79
CA THR A 452 1.41 30.22 -1.87
C THR A 452 0.25 31.20 -1.86
N SER A 453 0.54 32.47 -2.18
CA SER A 453 -0.50 33.48 -2.44
C SER A 453 0.01 34.65 -3.29
N ARG A 454 -0.88 35.57 -3.64
CA ARG A 454 -0.50 36.88 -4.18
C ARG A 454 -0.02 37.86 -3.09
N PRO A 455 0.72 38.93 -3.46
CA PRO A 455 1.25 39.90 -2.52
C PRO A 455 0.18 40.65 -1.71
N GLU A 456 -1.02 40.86 -2.24
CA GLU A 456 -2.08 41.61 -1.57
C GLU A 456 -2.60 40.88 -0.33
N VAL A 457 -2.75 39.55 -0.43
CA VAL A 457 -3.11 38.71 0.72
C VAL A 457 -2.01 38.74 1.75
N PHE A 458 -0.75 38.57 1.32
CA PHE A 458 0.39 38.61 2.21
C PHE A 458 0.49 39.95 2.97
N ALA A 459 0.41 41.07 2.26
CA ALA A 459 0.50 42.41 2.84
C ALA A 459 -0.64 42.69 3.83
N ARG A 460 -1.86 42.24 3.52
CA ARG A 460 -3.05 42.45 4.37
C ARG A 460 -2.97 41.74 5.71
N PHE A 461 -2.40 40.54 5.74
CA PHE A 461 -2.32 39.73 6.96
C PHE A 461 -0.94 39.78 7.63
N ALA A 462 0.02 40.49 7.04
CA ALA A 462 1.32 40.77 7.64
C ALA A 462 1.28 41.47 9.03
N PRO A 463 0.33 42.38 9.35
CA PRO A 463 0.26 43.00 10.68
C PRO A 463 -0.20 42.05 11.79
N GLN A 464 -0.90 40.96 11.44
CA GLN A 464 -1.38 39.95 12.39
C GLN A 464 -0.26 38.95 12.77
N ARG A 465 0.99 39.23 12.36
CA ARG A 465 2.20 38.41 12.53
C ARG A 465 2.98 38.60 13.82
N THR A 466 2.69 39.59 14.66
CA THR A 466 3.46 39.82 15.89
C THR A 466 3.46 38.62 16.86
N SER A 467 2.63 37.61 16.62
CA SER A 467 2.62 36.31 17.32
C SER A 467 3.22 35.12 16.53
N LEU A 468 3.76 35.33 15.33
CA LEU A 468 4.40 34.31 14.45
C LEU A 468 5.92 34.22 14.71
N ALA A 469 6.33 34.15 15.97
CA ALA A 469 7.73 33.95 16.36
C ALA A 469 8.22 32.57 15.89
N GLY A 470 8.80 32.50 14.69
CA GLY A 470 9.22 31.24 14.06
C GLY A 470 8.74 31.04 12.62
N CYS A 471 8.25 32.06 11.92
CA CYS A 471 8.18 32.02 10.46
C CYS A 471 9.56 32.39 9.92
N ASP A 472 10.20 31.53 9.12
CA ASP A 472 11.36 31.96 8.35
C ASP A 472 10.84 32.85 7.23
N ASP A 473 10.96 34.15 7.44
CA ASP A 473 10.45 35.21 6.57
C ASP A 473 11.27 35.33 5.28
N GLN A 474 11.48 34.23 4.57
CA GLN A 474 11.86 34.30 3.16
C GLN A 474 10.62 34.57 2.33
N VAL A 475 10.21 35.84 2.37
CA VAL A 475 9.33 36.44 1.38
C VAL A 475 10.03 36.36 0.04
N PHE A 476 9.76 35.31 -0.74
CA PHE A 476 10.29 35.17 -2.10
C PHE A 476 9.56 36.12 -3.06
N SER A 477 9.52 37.43 -2.78
CA SER A 477 8.89 38.41 -3.65
C SER A 477 9.71 38.72 -4.90
N ASN A 478 11.00 38.34 -4.98
CA ASN A 478 11.80 38.48 -6.19
C ASN A 478 12.91 37.41 -6.25
N VAL A 479 12.69 36.33 -6.99
CA VAL A 479 13.81 35.61 -7.62
C VAL A 479 14.57 36.65 -8.46
N ALA A 480 15.89 36.67 -8.38
CA ALA A 480 16.70 37.60 -9.20
C ALA A 480 16.22 37.53 -10.66
N PRO A 481 15.91 38.66 -11.33
CA PRO A 481 15.39 38.64 -12.70
C PRO A 481 16.24 37.78 -13.64
N THR A 482 17.56 37.79 -13.44
CA THR A 482 18.53 36.96 -14.17
C THR A 482 18.31 35.45 -14.03
N LEU A 483 17.87 34.96 -12.87
CA LEU A 483 17.54 33.55 -12.64
C LEU A 483 16.20 33.20 -13.29
N VAL A 484 15.23 34.13 -13.26
CA VAL A 484 13.93 33.94 -13.93
C VAL A 484 14.12 33.87 -15.44
N ASP A 485 14.96 34.73 -16.02
CA ASP A 485 15.28 34.73 -17.44
C ASP A 485 16.00 33.46 -17.88
N LYS A 486 16.89 32.93 -17.03
CA LYS A 486 17.51 31.62 -17.25
C LYS A 486 16.48 30.50 -17.25
N ASP A 487 15.57 30.48 -16.27
CA ASP A 487 14.50 29.48 -16.20
C ASP A 487 13.54 29.59 -17.40
N LEU A 488 13.21 30.80 -17.84
CA LEU A 488 12.41 31.05 -19.05
C LEU A 488 13.13 30.55 -20.30
N SER A 489 14.44 30.74 -20.40
CA SER A 489 15.24 30.23 -21.51
C SER A 489 15.18 28.70 -21.59
N LEU A 490 15.32 28.01 -20.45
CA LEU A 490 15.18 26.56 -20.36
C LEU A 490 13.76 26.10 -20.75
N TYR A 491 12.73 26.83 -20.29
CA TYR A 491 11.35 26.54 -20.62
C TYR A 491 11.06 26.66 -22.12
N PHE A 492 11.51 27.74 -22.76
CA PHE A 492 11.38 27.92 -24.20
C PHE A 492 12.13 26.82 -24.96
N GLU A 493 13.35 26.46 -24.53
CA GLU A 493 14.14 25.43 -25.21
C GLU A 493 13.44 24.07 -25.18
N ALA A 494 12.93 23.66 -24.01
CA ALA A 494 12.18 22.42 -23.89
C ALA A 494 10.88 22.45 -24.72
N SER A 495 10.14 23.57 -24.65
CA SER A 495 8.89 23.75 -25.41
C SER A 495 9.14 23.68 -26.92
N PHE A 496 10.18 24.34 -27.41
CA PHE A 496 10.54 24.33 -28.83
C PHE A 496 11.22 23.04 -29.27
N SER A 497 11.86 22.29 -28.37
CA SER A 497 12.34 20.94 -28.71
C SER A 497 11.20 20.05 -29.18
N THR A 498 10.08 20.06 -28.46
CA THR A 498 8.86 19.33 -28.86
C THR A 498 8.33 19.82 -30.20
N VAL A 499 8.31 21.14 -30.43
CA VAL A 499 7.87 21.72 -31.72
C VAL A 499 8.82 21.31 -32.86
N ARG A 500 10.14 21.29 -32.64
CA ARG A 500 11.12 20.86 -33.64
C ARG A 500 10.91 19.41 -34.05
N GLU A 501 10.66 18.54 -33.09
CA GLU A 501 10.36 17.12 -33.35
C GLU A 501 9.03 16.95 -34.10
N GLU A 502 7.98 17.66 -33.68
CA GLU A 502 6.63 17.58 -34.27
C GLU A 502 6.60 18.06 -35.73
N PHE A 503 7.35 19.12 -36.07
CA PHE A 503 7.36 19.73 -37.41
C PHE A 503 8.63 19.47 -38.22
N GLY A 504 9.57 18.64 -37.73
CA GLY A 504 10.80 18.30 -38.45
C GLY A 504 11.75 19.49 -38.69
N LEU A 505 11.83 20.43 -37.74
CA LEU A 505 12.64 21.63 -37.86
C LEU A 505 14.11 21.40 -37.45
N VAL A 506 15.03 22.23 -37.95
CA VAL A 506 16.46 22.14 -37.64
C VAL A 506 16.74 22.41 -36.16
N PRO A 507 17.76 21.78 -35.53
CA PRO A 507 18.11 21.99 -34.13
C PRO A 507 18.44 23.45 -33.77
N SER A 508 18.92 24.23 -34.74
CA SER A 508 19.25 25.64 -34.57
C SER A 508 18.04 26.57 -34.53
N TRP A 509 16.84 26.08 -34.83
CA TRP A 509 15.59 26.85 -34.74
C TRP A 509 15.15 26.98 -33.27
N PRO A 510 14.62 28.14 -32.82
CA PRO A 510 14.35 29.37 -33.57
C PRO A 510 15.53 30.37 -33.63
N GLY A 511 16.70 29.98 -33.11
CA GLY A 511 17.92 30.78 -33.07
C GLY A 511 18.07 31.57 -31.76
N GLY A 512 19.32 31.76 -31.32
CA GLY A 512 19.63 32.35 -30.01
C GLY A 512 19.13 33.80 -29.83
N ARG A 513 19.08 34.60 -30.91
CA ARG A 513 18.55 35.98 -30.85
C ARG A 513 17.04 36.00 -30.61
N THR A 514 16.29 35.14 -31.30
CA THR A 514 14.84 34.98 -31.15
C THR A 514 14.51 34.51 -29.74
N MET A 515 15.27 33.53 -29.22
CA MET A 515 15.14 33.04 -27.85
C MET A 515 15.33 34.15 -26.83
N ALA A 516 16.41 34.94 -26.95
CA ALA A 516 16.65 36.06 -26.05
C ALA A 516 15.51 37.09 -26.09
N LYS A 517 14.97 37.38 -27.29
CA LYS A 517 13.85 38.32 -27.43
C LYS A 517 12.56 37.81 -26.81
N LEU A 518 12.25 36.51 -26.94
CA LEU A 518 11.09 35.89 -26.31
C LEU A 518 11.17 35.92 -24.78
N VAL A 519 12.36 35.71 -24.22
CA VAL A 519 12.62 35.83 -22.78
C VAL A 519 12.41 37.26 -22.32
N GLU A 520 13.01 38.22 -23.01
CA GLU A 520 12.86 39.66 -22.74
C GLU A 520 11.38 40.09 -22.77
N LEU A 521 10.65 39.71 -23.82
CA LEU A 521 9.23 40.04 -23.98
C LEU A 521 8.35 39.40 -22.90
N SER A 522 8.71 38.19 -22.45
CA SER A 522 7.99 37.51 -21.38
C SER A 522 8.09 38.24 -20.03
N ASN A 523 9.09 39.10 -19.85
CA ASN A 523 9.26 39.97 -18.67
C ASN A 523 9.04 39.23 -17.35
N GLY A 524 9.67 38.06 -17.19
CA GLY A 524 9.57 37.21 -16.01
C GLY A 524 8.25 36.41 -15.84
N SER A 525 7.31 36.49 -16.79
CA SER A 525 6.00 35.83 -16.72
C SER A 525 5.97 34.49 -17.47
N PHE A 526 5.82 33.39 -16.71
CA PHE A 526 5.69 32.05 -17.28
C PHE A 526 4.37 31.85 -18.02
N ILE A 527 3.28 32.50 -17.59
CA ILE A 527 2.02 32.49 -18.36
C ILE A 527 2.24 33.13 -19.73
N SER A 528 3.04 34.20 -19.81
CA SER A 528 3.35 34.81 -21.10
C SER A 528 4.15 33.87 -21.99
N ALA A 529 5.20 33.26 -21.44
CA ALA A 529 6.02 32.31 -22.17
C ALA A 529 5.22 31.08 -22.66
N SER A 530 4.40 30.49 -21.80
CA SER A 530 3.56 29.34 -22.17
C SER A 530 2.53 29.70 -23.23
N THR A 531 1.90 30.88 -23.11
CA THR A 531 0.92 31.35 -24.10
C THR A 531 1.59 31.63 -25.44
N ALA A 532 2.80 32.22 -25.46
CA ALA A 532 3.58 32.41 -26.67
C ALA A 532 3.94 31.06 -27.32
N CYS A 533 4.41 30.08 -26.55
CA CYS A 533 4.72 28.74 -27.07
C CYS A 533 3.49 28.07 -27.69
N LEU A 534 2.33 28.17 -27.03
CA LEU A 534 1.06 27.68 -27.57
C LEU A 534 0.69 28.38 -28.90
N ALA A 535 0.82 29.71 -28.96
CA ALA A 535 0.52 30.50 -30.17
C ALA A 535 1.35 30.06 -31.38
N ILE A 536 2.64 29.80 -31.12
CA ILE A 536 3.62 29.40 -32.12
C ILE A 536 3.32 27.97 -32.59
N ARG A 537 3.08 27.04 -31.66
CA ARG A 537 2.77 25.65 -31.96
C ARG A 537 1.47 25.51 -32.77
N ASP A 538 0.42 26.25 -32.41
CA ASP A 538 -0.85 26.26 -33.16
C ASP A 538 -0.73 26.82 -34.59
N GLY A 539 0.38 27.50 -34.92
CA GLY A 539 0.63 28.01 -36.27
C GLY A 539 1.07 26.96 -37.28
N GLY A 540 1.44 25.76 -36.86
CA GLY A 540 1.93 24.71 -37.76
C GLY A 540 3.06 25.20 -38.66
N CYS A 541 2.89 25.08 -39.98
CA CYS A 541 3.86 25.54 -40.98
C CYS A 541 4.14 27.07 -40.95
N GLU A 542 3.24 27.87 -40.36
CA GLU A 542 3.40 29.33 -40.19
C GLU A 542 4.08 29.71 -38.87
N ALA A 543 4.60 28.73 -38.10
CA ALA A 543 5.27 28.98 -36.82
C ALA A 543 6.39 30.03 -36.96
N LEU A 544 7.09 30.06 -38.11
CA LEU A 544 8.15 31.03 -38.40
C LEU A 544 7.62 32.46 -38.54
N ASP A 545 6.52 32.64 -39.27
CA ASP A 545 5.87 33.94 -39.45
C ASP A 545 5.25 34.43 -38.16
N ARG A 546 4.71 33.52 -37.33
CA ARG A 546 4.18 33.85 -36.00
C ARG A 546 5.27 34.26 -35.02
N ILE A 547 6.40 33.55 -34.99
CA ILE A 547 7.56 33.94 -34.18
C ILE A 547 8.06 35.33 -34.59
N THR A 548 8.12 35.57 -35.90
CA THR A 548 8.57 36.87 -36.44
C THR A 548 7.60 37.96 -36.01
N ARG A 549 6.29 37.80 -36.25
CA ARG A 549 5.26 38.75 -35.80
C ARG A 549 5.27 39.02 -34.28
N LEU A 550 5.60 38.02 -33.46
CA LEU A 550 5.69 38.18 -32.00
C LEU A 550 6.97 38.90 -31.55
N THR A 551 8.03 38.87 -32.35
CA THR A 551 9.35 39.43 -32.02
C THR A 551 9.69 40.73 -32.77
N ASP A 552 8.97 41.03 -33.85
CA ASP A 552 9.19 42.14 -34.77
C ASP A 552 8.45 43.41 -34.29
N ASP A 553 8.94 44.05 -33.23
CA ASP A 553 8.64 45.49 -32.97
C ASP A 553 9.66 46.22 -32.07
N GLN A 554 9.84 47.50 -32.36
CA GLN A 554 10.79 48.50 -31.82
C GLN A 554 10.31 49.21 -30.53
N ARG A 555 9.20 48.79 -29.92
CA ARG A 555 8.64 49.41 -28.71
C ARG A 555 9.14 48.72 -27.44
N SER A 556 10.27 49.19 -26.91
CA SER A 556 11.00 48.63 -25.77
C SER A 556 10.40 48.88 -24.36
N GLU A 557 9.19 49.42 -24.22
CA GLU A 557 8.63 49.77 -22.90
C GLU A 557 7.21 49.24 -22.69
N ALA A 558 7.05 47.91 -22.62
CA ALA A 558 5.74 47.30 -22.43
C ALA A 558 5.82 46.22 -21.35
N GLY A 559 5.05 46.37 -20.27
CA GLY A 559 4.96 45.41 -19.17
C GLY A 559 4.36 44.04 -19.56
N PRO A 560 4.28 43.08 -18.63
CA PRO A 560 3.88 41.70 -18.93
C PRO A 560 2.42 41.58 -19.42
N ARG A 561 1.52 42.45 -18.95
CA ARG A 561 0.13 42.51 -19.43
C ARG A 561 0.05 42.92 -20.89
N THR A 562 0.79 43.94 -21.30
CA THR A 562 0.81 44.42 -22.69
C THR A 562 1.46 43.43 -23.65
N HIS A 563 2.33 42.51 -23.19
CA HIS A 563 2.79 41.40 -24.02
C HIS A 563 1.74 40.29 -24.15
N LEU A 564 1.06 39.93 -23.05
CA LEU A 564 -0.07 39.01 -23.08
C LEU A 564 -1.20 39.51 -24.00
N ASP A 565 -1.59 40.78 -23.88
CA ASP A 565 -2.61 41.40 -24.73
C ASP A 565 -2.23 41.27 -26.21
N ARG A 566 -0.95 41.48 -26.56
CA ARG A 566 -0.44 41.30 -27.92
C ARG A 566 -0.55 39.84 -28.41
N ILE A 567 -0.19 38.87 -27.57
CA ILE A 567 -0.31 37.45 -27.94
C ILE A 567 -1.79 37.10 -28.18
N TYR A 568 -2.69 37.54 -27.28
CA TYR A 568 -4.12 37.32 -27.44
C TYR A 568 -4.68 38.04 -28.68
N GLU A 569 -4.28 39.28 -28.94
CA GLU A 569 -4.66 40.00 -30.16
C GLU A 569 -4.21 39.27 -31.42
N ALA A 570 -2.97 38.77 -31.45
CA ALA A 570 -2.46 38.00 -32.58
C ALA A 570 -3.26 36.71 -32.80
N MET A 571 -3.50 35.94 -31.73
CA MET A 571 -4.33 34.73 -31.78
C MET A 571 -5.75 35.03 -32.26
N LEU A 572 -6.36 36.10 -31.75
CA LEU A 572 -7.72 36.49 -32.12
C LEU A 572 -7.81 36.97 -33.58
N ARG A 573 -6.79 37.68 -34.09
CA ARG A 573 -6.72 38.05 -35.51
C ARG A 573 -6.57 36.83 -36.41
N ASP A 574 -5.69 35.90 -36.05
CA ASP A 574 -5.44 34.68 -36.82
C ASP A 574 -6.66 33.73 -36.79
N ALA A 575 -7.45 33.75 -35.73
CA ALA A 575 -8.68 32.97 -35.64
C ALA A 575 -9.79 33.45 -36.58
N VAL A 576 -9.73 34.69 -37.09
CA VAL A 576 -10.73 35.24 -38.03
C VAL A 576 -10.40 34.76 -39.45
N PRO A 577 -11.29 34.03 -40.14
CA PRO A 577 -11.02 33.54 -41.49
C PRO A 577 -10.73 34.69 -42.46
N SER A 578 -9.60 34.60 -43.16
CA SER A 578 -9.14 35.61 -44.11
C SER A 578 -9.92 35.62 -45.44
N GLU A 579 -10.44 34.47 -45.87
CA GLU A 579 -11.09 34.26 -47.18
C GLU A 579 -12.62 34.39 -47.18
N SER A 580 -13.25 34.77 -46.07
CA SER A 580 -14.71 34.87 -46.00
C SER A 580 -15.24 36.26 -46.39
N ASP A 581 -16.43 36.30 -47.01
CA ASP A 581 -17.12 37.56 -47.33
C ASP A 581 -17.35 38.40 -46.05
N HIS A 582 -17.43 39.72 -46.21
CA HIS A 582 -17.53 40.68 -45.11
C HIS A 582 -18.65 40.31 -44.11
N HIS A 583 -19.80 39.85 -44.58
CA HIS A 583 -20.89 39.42 -43.69
C HIS A 583 -20.52 38.21 -42.83
N ALA A 584 -19.91 37.19 -43.42
CA ALA A 584 -19.47 36.00 -42.70
C ALA A 584 -18.39 36.30 -41.65
N ARG A 585 -17.49 37.26 -41.93
CA ARG A 585 -16.50 37.75 -40.96
C ARG A 585 -17.15 38.44 -39.77
N VAL A 586 -18.14 39.31 -40.03
CA VAL A 586 -18.88 40.00 -38.96
C VAL A 586 -19.63 39.00 -38.08
N ASP A 587 -20.31 38.03 -38.68
CA ASP A 587 -21.04 36.99 -37.94
C ASP A 587 -20.11 36.13 -37.08
N PHE A 588 -18.96 35.72 -37.61
CA PHE A 588 -17.95 34.98 -36.86
C PHE A 588 -17.43 35.79 -35.65
N CYS A 589 -17.06 37.06 -35.86
CA CYS A 589 -16.62 37.94 -34.78
C CYS A 589 -17.71 38.14 -33.71
N GLN A 590 -18.98 38.23 -34.09
CA GLN A 590 -20.09 38.31 -33.13
C GLN A 590 -20.24 37.02 -32.33
N GLN A 591 -20.16 35.86 -32.98
CA GLN A 591 -20.22 34.56 -32.28
C GLN A 591 -19.05 34.39 -31.31
N LEU A 592 -17.83 34.71 -31.74
CA LEU A 592 -16.63 34.67 -30.91
C LEU A 592 -16.75 35.62 -29.71
N ARG A 593 -17.24 36.84 -29.92
CA ARG A 593 -17.48 37.82 -28.85
C ARG A 593 -18.53 37.32 -27.85
N ARG A 594 -19.61 36.70 -28.32
CA ARG A 594 -20.63 36.10 -27.43
C ARG A 594 -20.01 34.97 -26.62
N LEU A 595 -19.28 34.06 -27.25
CA LEU A 595 -18.62 32.94 -26.60
C LEU A 595 -17.63 33.39 -25.51
N LEU A 596 -16.64 34.19 -25.90
CA LEU A 596 -15.60 34.67 -24.98
C LEU A 596 -16.18 35.60 -23.91
N GLY A 597 -17.15 36.45 -24.29
CA GLY A 597 -17.87 37.32 -23.36
C GLY A 597 -18.60 36.53 -22.28
N THR A 598 -19.32 35.46 -22.66
CA THR A 598 -19.99 34.57 -21.71
C THR A 598 -19.00 33.86 -20.80
N ILE A 599 -17.86 33.39 -21.33
CA ILE A 599 -16.80 32.79 -20.49
C ILE A 599 -16.24 33.81 -19.49
N ALA A 600 -15.97 35.04 -19.94
CA ALA A 600 -15.35 36.07 -19.12
C ALA A 600 -16.24 36.59 -17.98
N ILE A 601 -17.57 36.62 -18.19
CA ILE A 601 -18.53 37.10 -17.18
C ILE A 601 -19.17 35.95 -16.37
N ALA A 602 -18.89 34.70 -16.72
CA ALA A 602 -19.46 33.56 -16.01
C ALA A 602 -18.99 33.57 -14.55
N TYR A 603 -19.94 33.48 -13.62
CA TYR A 603 -19.65 33.43 -12.19
C TYR A 603 -18.84 32.18 -11.79
N SER A 604 -19.05 31.06 -12.51
CA SER A 604 -18.35 29.80 -12.28
C SER A 604 -17.98 29.13 -13.61
N PRO A 605 -16.88 28.36 -13.67
CA PRO A 605 -16.48 27.64 -14.88
C PRO A 605 -17.63 26.75 -15.39
N MET A 606 -17.98 26.91 -16.67
CA MET A 606 -19.05 26.15 -17.31
C MET A 606 -18.49 24.97 -18.11
N THR A 607 -19.21 23.86 -18.14
CA THR A 607 -18.87 22.77 -19.07
C THR A 607 -19.10 23.22 -20.51
N ALA A 608 -18.34 22.68 -21.47
CA ALA A 608 -18.54 22.96 -22.88
C ALA A 608 -19.99 22.69 -23.33
N ARG A 609 -20.63 21.64 -22.78
CA ARG A 609 -22.04 21.32 -23.04
C ARG A 609 -22.99 22.41 -22.53
N SER A 610 -22.81 22.86 -21.29
CA SER A 610 -23.63 23.93 -20.72
C SER A 610 -23.48 25.24 -21.51
N LEU A 611 -22.25 25.57 -21.90
CA LEU A 611 -21.96 26.75 -22.69
C LEU A 611 -22.59 26.68 -24.10
N ALA A 612 -22.50 25.51 -24.75
CA ALA A 612 -23.12 25.28 -26.04
C ALA A 612 -24.66 25.37 -25.99
N THR A 613 -25.29 24.80 -24.97
CA THR A 613 -26.74 24.94 -24.76
C THR A 613 -27.13 26.40 -24.54
N LEU A 614 -26.38 27.13 -23.70
CA LEU A 614 -26.65 28.54 -23.38
C LEU A 614 -26.54 29.44 -24.61
N LEU A 615 -25.57 29.17 -25.48
CA LEU A 615 -25.27 29.97 -26.66
C LEU A 615 -25.89 29.42 -27.95
N ALA A 616 -26.68 28.35 -27.87
CA ALA A 616 -27.23 27.62 -29.01
C ALA A 616 -26.18 27.21 -30.05
N LEU A 617 -25.01 26.76 -29.58
CA LEU A 617 -23.89 26.29 -30.42
C LEU A 617 -23.94 24.77 -30.58
N ILE A 618 -23.44 24.28 -31.73
CA ILE A 618 -23.28 22.84 -31.99
C ILE A 618 -21.86 22.43 -31.60
N ILE A 619 -21.72 21.49 -30.67
CA ILE A 619 -20.43 20.87 -30.35
C ILE A 619 -20.11 19.86 -31.44
N ARG A 620 -19.06 20.11 -32.24
CA ARG A 620 -18.47 19.05 -33.08
C ARG A 620 -17.81 18.03 -32.16
N ARG A 621 -18.15 16.76 -32.35
CA ARG A 621 -17.59 15.63 -31.60
C ARG A 621 -16.12 15.43 -31.88
#